data_AF-A0A381E3H5-F1
#
_entry.id   AF-A0A381E3H5-F1
#
_cell.length_a   1.000
_cell.length_b   1.000
_cell.length_c   1.000
_cell.angle_alpha   90.00
_cell.angle_beta   90.00
_cell.angle_gamma   90.00
#
_symmetry.space_group_name_H-M   'P 1'
#
loop_
_entity.id
_entity.type
_entity.pdbx_description
1 polymer ?
#
loop_
_entity_poly.entity_id
_entity_poly.type
_entity_poly.pdbx_seq_one_letter_code
_entity_poly.pdbx_strand_id
1 'polypeptide(L)'
;MTYCTPQELIAHANRARLIGQLAGSDYAPLPAADDVQQYFTQGIVAPGYEQALSDLKARVEQAISLAAGDIDGYLTLLPDMRFPVETLKTACMDMALYRLFDVLDDKSVVKQLNDARHAFFNRLITGAAAKRQEAAYGSAQTDGPAAYWTDDRLQGY
;
A
#
# COMPACT_ATOMS: atom_id res chain seq x y z
N MET A 1 -5.17 -14.35 -4.96
CA MET A 1 -3.89 -14.73 -4.30
C MET A 1 -3.42 -13.49 -3.56
N THR A 2 -2.96 -13.55 -2.30
CA THR A 2 -2.50 -12.34 -1.59
C THR A 2 -1.00 -12.16 -1.77
N TYR A 3 -0.58 -10.94 -2.09
CA TYR A 3 0.83 -10.60 -2.36
C TYR A 3 1.63 -10.23 -1.10
N CYS A 4 0.93 -10.02 0.01
CA CYS A 4 1.48 -9.71 1.31
C CYS A 4 0.61 -10.33 2.41
N THR A 5 1.18 -10.48 3.61
CA THR A 5 0.52 -11.03 4.80
C THR A 5 0.20 -9.94 5.82
N PRO A 6 -0.75 -10.16 6.74
CA PRO A 6 -1.02 -9.25 7.85
C PRO A 6 0.23 -8.91 8.66
N GLN A 7 1.08 -9.91 8.95
CA GLN A 7 2.32 -9.72 9.70
C GLN A 7 3.29 -8.78 8.98
N GLU A 8 3.45 -8.95 7.66
CA GLU A 8 4.32 -8.09 6.85
C GLU A 8 3.80 -6.67 6.79
N LEU A 9 2.49 -6.48 6.66
CA LEU A 9 1.86 -5.16 6.66
C LEU A 9 2.09 -4.43 7.99
N ILE A 10 1.87 -5.10 9.12
CA ILE A 10 2.07 -4.52 10.46
C ILE A 10 3.54 -4.21 10.70
N ALA A 11 4.46 -5.09 10.30
CA ALA A 11 5.89 -4.82 10.38
C ALA A 11 6.29 -3.61 9.52
N HIS A 12 5.71 -3.46 8.33
CA HIS A 12 5.94 -2.31 7.45
C HIS A 12 5.37 -1.02 8.06
N ALA A 13 4.15 -1.04 8.59
CA ALA A 13 3.54 0.07 9.31
C ALA A 13 4.37 0.49 10.53
N ASN A 14 4.94 -0.47 11.28
CA ASN A 14 5.79 -0.19 12.43
C ASN A 14 7.06 0.56 12.03
N ARG A 15 7.75 0.08 10.98
CA ARG A 15 8.95 0.74 10.45
C ARG A 15 8.66 2.17 9.99
N ALA A 16 7.46 2.40 9.44
CA ALA A 16 6.99 3.72 9.04
C ALA A 16 6.45 4.57 10.21
N ARG A 17 6.40 4.02 11.43
CA ARG A 17 5.81 4.64 12.64
C ARG A 17 4.32 5.00 12.50
N LEU A 18 3.58 4.16 11.78
CA LEU A 18 2.17 4.37 11.45
C LEU A 18 1.20 3.47 12.25
N ILE A 19 1.70 2.63 13.16
CA ILE A 19 0.86 1.67 13.89
C ILE A 19 -0.25 2.37 14.69
N GLY A 20 0.05 3.49 15.35
CA GLY A 20 -0.94 4.21 16.16
C GLY A 20 -2.14 4.70 15.34
N GLN A 21 -1.96 4.92 14.04
CA GLN A 21 -2.97 5.44 13.13
C GLN A 21 -3.81 4.33 12.49
N LEU A 22 -3.39 3.06 12.60
CA LEU A 22 -4.15 1.91 12.10
C LEU A 22 -5.47 1.71 12.83
N ALA A 23 -5.69 2.41 13.95
CA ALA A 23 -6.94 2.40 14.66
C ALA A 23 -8.12 2.86 13.77
N GLY A 24 -7.85 3.59 12.66
CA GLY A 24 -8.86 4.09 11.72
C GLY A 24 -9.66 5.26 12.27
N SER A 25 -9.17 5.87 13.35
CA SER A 25 -9.60 7.13 13.91
C SER A 25 -8.42 7.67 14.70
N ASP A 26 -8.13 8.97 14.61
CA ASP A 26 -7.04 9.62 15.35
C ASP A 26 -7.20 9.47 16.88
N TYR A 27 -8.38 9.05 17.35
CA TYR A 27 -8.75 8.95 18.77
C TYR A 27 -9.03 7.53 19.27
N ALA A 28 -9.05 6.52 18.38
CA ALA A 28 -9.28 5.15 18.80
C ALA A 28 -8.00 4.55 19.40
N PRO A 29 -8.02 4.05 20.65
CA PRO A 29 -6.80 3.57 21.29
C PRO A 29 -6.38 2.21 20.73
N LEU A 30 -5.14 2.11 20.29
CA LEU A 30 -4.42 0.85 20.09
C LEU A 30 -3.40 0.66 21.21
N PRO A 31 -3.03 -0.59 21.54
CA PRO A 31 -1.96 -0.84 22.50
C PRO A 31 -0.61 -0.39 21.91
N ALA A 32 0.47 -0.52 22.69
CA ALA A 32 1.80 -0.15 22.22
C ALA A 32 2.17 -0.91 20.93
N ALA A 33 3.03 -0.31 20.10
CA ALA A 33 3.37 -0.88 18.80
C ALA A 33 3.92 -2.31 18.89
N ASP A 34 4.67 -2.62 19.95
CA ASP A 34 5.21 -3.95 20.21
C ASP A 34 4.10 -4.95 20.55
N ASP A 35 3.07 -4.54 21.28
CA ASP A 35 1.92 -5.39 21.62
C ASP A 35 1.09 -5.69 20.36
N VAL A 36 0.90 -4.70 19.49
CA VAL A 36 0.28 -4.91 18.17
C VAL A 36 1.12 -5.91 17.37
N GLN A 37 2.45 -5.73 17.31
CA GLN A 37 3.34 -6.65 16.60
C GLN A 37 3.28 -8.08 17.17
N GLN A 38 3.25 -8.23 18.51
CA GLN A 38 3.13 -9.52 19.19
C GLN A 38 1.80 -10.20 18.88
N TYR A 39 0.70 -9.45 18.85
CA TYR A 39 -0.60 -9.99 18.47
C TYR A 39 -0.58 -10.58 17.05
N PHE A 40 -0.04 -9.87 16.06
CA PHE A 40 0.02 -10.36 14.68
C PHE A 40 1.07 -11.46 14.45
N THR A 41 2.07 -11.59 15.32
CA THR A 41 3.16 -12.58 15.17
C THR A 41 2.90 -13.85 15.98
N GLN A 42 2.35 -13.72 17.19
CA GLN A 42 2.26 -14.77 18.20
C GLN A 42 0.83 -14.99 18.72
N GLY A 43 -0.13 -14.14 18.34
CA GLY A 43 -1.51 -14.21 18.84
C GLY A 43 -1.67 -13.75 20.28
N ILE A 44 -0.65 -13.12 20.88
CA ILE A 44 -0.70 -12.61 22.25
C ILE A 44 -1.52 -11.32 22.26
N VAL A 45 -2.61 -11.31 23.03
CA VAL A 45 -3.54 -10.19 23.11
C VAL A 45 -3.19 -9.31 24.31
N ALA A 46 -3.03 -8.00 24.10
CA ALA A 46 -2.85 -7.05 25.19
C ALA A 46 -4.15 -6.92 26.00
N PRO A 47 -4.12 -7.04 27.34
CA PRO A 47 -5.32 -6.93 28.17
C PRO A 47 -6.06 -5.61 27.97
N GLY A 48 -7.37 -5.67 27.73
CA GLY A 48 -8.22 -4.50 27.51
C GLY A 48 -8.25 -3.98 26.07
N TYR A 49 -7.52 -4.62 25.15
CA TYR A 49 -7.49 -4.29 23.72
C TYR A 49 -7.98 -5.42 22.82
N GLU A 50 -8.65 -6.44 23.38
CA GLU A 50 -9.05 -7.66 22.67
C GLU A 50 -9.89 -7.34 21.43
N GLN A 51 -10.92 -6.50 21.60
CA GLN A 51 -11.79 -6.09 20.50
C GLN A 51 -11.05 -5.21 19.49
N ALA A 52 -10.27 -4.24 19.96
CA ALA A 52 -9.53 -3.32 19.09
C ALA A 52 -8.51 -4.05 18.20
N LEU A 53 -7.80 -5.04 18.75
CA LEU A 53 -6.86 -5.87 18.01
C LEU A 53 -7.58 -6.82 17.03
N SER A 54 -8.71 -7.40 17.42
CA SER A 54 -9.55 -8.22 16.53
C SER A 54 -10.10 -7.42 15.35
N ASP A 55 -10.64 -6.23 15.60
CA ASP A 55 -11.18 -5.34 14.57
C ASP A 55 -10.07 -4.82 13.65
N LEU A 56 -8.89 -4.52 14.21
CA LEU A 56 -7.72 -4.18 13.42
C LEU A 56 -7.32 -5.34 12.50
N LYS A 57 -7.29 -6.58 13.00
CA LYS A 57 -6.97 -7.76 12.18
C LYS A 57 -7.94 -7.93 11.02
N ALA A 58 -9.25 -7.86 11.29
CA ALA A 58 -10.27 -7.98 10.25
C ALA A 58 -10.10 -6.91 9.15
N ARG A 59 -9.86 -5.66 9.54
CA ARG A 59 -9.61 -4.56 8.57
C ARG A 59 -8.32 -4.75 7.79
N VAL A 60 -7.25 -5.21 8.43
CA VAL A 60 -5.98 -5.51 7.77
C VAL A 60 -6.17 -6.61 6.72
N GLU A 61 -6.86 -7.70 7.07
CA GLU A 61 -7.14 -8.80 6.15
C GLU A 61 -8.01 -8.34 4.96
N GLN A 62 -9.03 -7.52 5.23
CA GLN A 62 -9.86 -6.92 4.18
C GLN A 62 -9.05 -6.00 3.26
N ALA A 63 -8.22 -5.12 3.83
CA ALA A 63 -7.39 -4.18 3.06
C ALA A 63 -6.38 -4.91 2.17
N ILE A 64 -5.76 -5.98 2.66
CA ILE A 64 -4.88 -6.84 1.86
C ILE A 64 -5.65 -7.51 0.72
N SER A 65 -6.86 -8.02 0.98
CA SER A 65 -7.68 -8.64 -0.07
C SER A 65 -8.05 -7.65 -1.17
N LEU A 66 -8.40 -6.41 -0.81
CA LEU A 66 -8.73 -5.36 -1.78
C LEU A 66 -7.49 -4.95 -2.58
N ALA A 67 -6.37 -4.73 -1.90
CA ALA A 67 -5.10 -4.41 -2.55
C ALA A 67 -4.65 -5.50 -3.53
N ALA A 68 -4.84 -6.77 -3.19
CA ALA A 68 -4.56 -7.87 -4.10
C ALA A 68 -5.45 -7.84 -5.35
N GLY A 69 -6.74 -7.56 -5.20
CA GLY A 69 -7.65 -7.39 -6.32
C GLY A 69 -7.27 -6.21 -7.24
N ASP A 70 -6.84 -5.08 -6.65
CA ASP A 70 -6.35 -3.93 -7.41
C ASP A 70 -5.09 -4.31 -8.22
N ILE A 71 -4.12 -5.00 -7.60
CA ILE A 71 -2.91 -5.49 -8.27
C ILE A 71 -3.24 -6.47 -9.39
N ASP A 72 -4.14 -7.43 -9.17
CA ASP A 72 -4.60 -8.38 -10.20
C ASP A 72 -5.21 -7.63 -11.40
N GLY A 73 -6.00 -6.58 -11.13
CA GLY A 73 -6.55 -5.68 -12.14
C GLY A 73 -5.46 -5.02 -12.99
N TYR A 74 -4.43 -4.46 -12.35
CA TYR A 74 -3.29 -3.84 -13.06
C TYR A 74 -2.47 -4.85 -13.87
N LEU A 75 -2.21 -6.03 -13.31
CA LEU A 75 -1.47 -7.08 -14.01
C LEU A 75 -2.21 -7.58 -15.25
N THR A 76 -3.54 -7.59 -15.21
CA THR A 76 -4.38 -7.94 -16.37
C THR A 76 -4.21 -6.94 -17.52
N LEU A 77 -3.94 -5.66 -17.22
CA LEU A 77 -3.64 -4.64 -18.23
C LEU A 77 -2.23 -4.76 -18.81
N LEU A 78 -1.35 -5.54 -18.17
CA LEU A 78 0.07 -5.68 -18.48
C LEU A 78 0.49 -7.16 -18.58
N PRO A 79 -0.13 -7.97 -19.47
CA PRO A 79 0.05 -9.43 -19.47
C PRO A 79 1.49 -9.91 -19.70
N ASP A 80 2.31 -9.11 -20.40
CA ASP A 80 3.71 -9.43 -20.68
C ASP A 80 4.69 -8.84 -19.65
N MET A 81 4.21 -8.24 -18.56
CA MET A 81 5.07 -7.70 -17.51
C MET A 81 5.16 -8.67 -16.35
N ARG A 82 6.38 -9.17 -16.09
CA ARG A 82 6.67 -9.94 -14.88
C ARG A 82 7.30 -9.03 -13.86
N PHE A 83 6.55 -8.67 -12.83
CA PHE A 83 7.09 -7.95 -11.70
C PHE A 83 7.82 -8.91 -10.76
N PRO A 84 8.96 -8.49 -10.17
CA PRO A 84 9.58 -9.24 -9.08
C PRO A 84 8.59 -9.42 -7.91
N VAL A 85 8.67 -10.58 -7.24
CA VAL A 85 7.79 -10.90 -6.09
C VAL A 85 7.89 -9.82 -5.01
N GLU A 86 9.10 -9.34 -4.71
CA GLU A 86 9.31 -8.27 -3.72
C GLU A 86 8.62 -6.97 -4.12
N THR A 87 8.56 -6.65 -5.42
CA THR A 87 7.85 -5.46 -5.91
C THR A 87 6.34 -5.57 -5.69
N LEU A 88 5.76 -6.73 -6.00
CA LEU A 88 4.33 -6.99 -5.78
C LEU A 88 3.99 -6.97 -4.29
N LYS A 89 4.89 -7.48 -3.45
CA LYS A 89 4.76 -7.46 -2.00
C LYS A 89 4.78 -6.04 -1.43
N THR A 90 5.74 -5.21 -1.84
CA THR A 90 5.76 -3.79 -1.44
C THR A 90 4.53 -3.05 -1.92
N ALA A 91 4.12 -3.24 -3.18
CA ALA A 91 2.91 -2.63 -3.73
C ALA A 91 1.66 -3.03 -2.93
N CYS A 92 1.55 -4.31 -2.55
CA CYS A 92 0.46 -4.81 -1.71
C CYS A 92 0.41 -4.13 -0.34
N MET A 93 1.56 -3.98 0.32
CA MET A 93 1.62 -3.32 1.62
C MET A 93 1.24 -1.84 1.53
N ASP A 94 1.72 -1.15 0.50
CA ASP A 94 1.43 0.28 0.29
C ASP A 94 -0.04 0.53 -0.07
N MET A 95 -0.62 -0.30 -0.94
CA MET A 95 -2.04 -0.25 -1.27
C MET A 95 -2.94 -0.64 -0.08
N ALA A 96 -2.56 -1.66 0.69
CA ALA A 96 -3.32 -2.04 1.88
C ALA A 96 -3.30 -0.92 2.93
N LEU A 97 -2.16 -0.25 3.14
CA LEU A 97 -2.10 0.93 4.01
C LEU A 97 -2.98 2.07 3.48
N TYR A 98 -2.98 2.31 2.16
CA TYR A 98 -3.88 3.29 1.54
C TYR A 98 -5.33 3.03 1.90
N ARG A 99 -5.80 1.79 1.71
CA ARG A 99 -7.16 1.38 2.07
C ARG A 99 -7.45 1.54 3.57
N LEU A 100 -6.47 1.27 4.44
CA LEU A 100 -6.64 1.41 5.90
C LEU A 100 -6.74 2.87 6.36
N PHE A 101 -6.09 3.81 5.67
CA PHE A 101 -6.12 5.23 6.03
C PHE A 101 -7.16 6.05 5.27
N ASP A 102 -7.82 5.48 4.27
CA ASP A 102 -8.89 6.15 3.52
C ASP A 102 -10.06 6.58 4.42
N VAL A 103 -10.27 5.86 5.53
CA VAL A 103 -11.31 6.18 6.54
C VAL A 103 -10.95 7.35 7.46
N LEU A 104 -9.70 7.83 7.43
CA LEU A 104 -9.28 9.00 8.21
C LEU A 104 -9.81 10.29 7.57
N ASP A 105 -9.90 11.35 8.37
CA ASP A 105 -10.29 12.68 7.89
C ASP A 105 -9.34 13.18 6.79
N ASP A 106 -9.86 13.89 5.78
CA ASP A 106 -9.06 14.41 4.67
C ASP A 106 -8.00 15.43 5.10
N LYS A 107 -8.14 16.02 6.30
CA LYS A 107 -7.14 16.89 6.92
C LYS A 107 -6.06 16.11 7.68
N SER A 108 -6.19 14.79 7.82
CA SER A 108 -5.18 13.94 8.44
C SER A 108 -3.90 13.97 7.60
N VAL A 109 -2.82 14.45 8.19
CA VAL A 109 -1.49 14.48 7.56
C VAL A 109 -1.07 13.08 7.12
N VAL A 110 -1.44 12.06 7.89
CA VAL A 110 -1.10 10.65 7.61
C VAL A 110 -1.85 10.15 6.37
N LYS A 111 -3.14 10.50 6.24
CA LYS A 111 -3.91 10.21 5.02
C LYS A 111 -3.28 10.90 3.82
N GLN A 112 -3.04 12.21 3.89
CA GLN A 112 -2.47 12.99 2.79
C GLN A 112 -1.10 12.45 2.32
N LEU A 113 -0.22 12.07 3.25
CA LEU A 113 1.07 11.45 2.92
C LEU A 113 0.91 10.10 2.24
N ASN A 114 -0.05 9.30 2.70
CA ASN A 114 -0.28 7.98 2.13
C ASN A 114 -0.99 8.03 0.77
N ASP A 115 -1.90 8.99 0.57
CA ASP A 115 -2.53 9.28 -0.71
C ASP A 115 -1.50 9.71 -1.75
N ALA A 116 -0.55 10.58 -1.36
CA ALA A 116 0.55 10.99 -2.23
C ALA A 116 1.44 9.79 -2.63
N ARG A 117 1.74 8.89 -1.68
CA ARG A 117 2.48 7.66 -1.95
C ARG A 117 1.70 6.74 -2.91
N HIS A 118 0.41 6.54 -2.69
CA HIS A 118 -0.43 5.73 -3.56
C HIS A 118 -0.54 6.33 -4.97
N ALA A 119 -0.72 7.65 -5.09
CA ALA A 119 -0.76 8.35 -6.36
C ALA A 119 0.54 8.18 -7.16
N PHE A 120 1.70 8.17 -6.50
CA PHE A 120 2.99 7.89 -7.14
C PHE A 120 3.01 6.46 -7.73
N PHE A 121 2.62 5.45 -6.97
CA PHE A 121 2.54 4.07 -7.46
C PHE A 121 1.57 3.91 -8.63
N ASN A 122 0.37 4.52 -8.52
CA ASN A 122 -0.63 4.44 -9.57
C ASN A 122 -0.11 5.08 -10.88
N ARG A 123 0.56 6.23 -10.81
CA ARG A 123 1.22 6.86 -11.97
C ARG A 123 2.31 6.00 -12.57
N LEU A 124 3.10 5.32 -11.74
CA LEU A 124 4.17 4.44 -12.22
C LEU A 124 3.59 3.26 -13.02
N ILE A 125 2.51 2.64 -12.53
CA ILE A 125 1.86 1.52 -13.21
C ILE A 125 1.13 1.98 -14.49
N THR A 126 0.32 3.02 -14.39
CA THR A 126 -0.46 3.55 -15.53
C THR A 126 0.43 4.17 -16.61
N GLY A 127 1.50 4.87 -16.23
CA GLY A 127 2.51 5.37 -17.16
C GLY A 127 3.28 4.25 -17.88
N ALA A 128 3.61 3.16 -17.17
CA ALA A 128 4.21 1.97 -17.79
C ALA A 128 3.24 1.27 -18.76
N ALA A 129 1.94 1.23 -18.44
CA ALA A 129 0.89 0.73 -19.33
C ALA A 129 0.70 1.61 -20.56
N ALA A 130 0.70 2.94 -20.41
CA ALA A 130 0.58 3.89 -21.50
C ALA A 130 1.76 3.80 -22.48
N LYS A 131 3.01 3.72 -21.99
CA LYS A 131 4.20 3.54 -22.84
C LYS A 131 4.17 2.24 -23.66
N ARG A 132 3.56 1.16 -23.15
CA ARG A 132 3.38 -0.08 -23.93
C ARG A 132 2.28 0.02 -24.98
N GLN A 133 1.24 0.82 -24.74
CA GLN A 133 0.23 1.11 -25.76
C GLN A 133 0.75 2.06 -26.86
N GLU A 134 1.74 2.90 -26.57
CA GLU A 134 2.36 3.79 -27.57
C GLU A 134 3.13 3.06 -28.69
N ALA A 135 3.47 1.78 -28.52
CA ALA A 135 3.94 0.96 -29.64
C ALA A 135 2.84 0.69 -30.70
N ALA A 136 1.57 0.96 -30.39
CA ALA A 136 0.43 0.81 -31.29
C ALA A 136 -0.28 2.13 -31.63
N TYR A 137 -0.32 3.14 -30.75
CA TYR A 137 -0.97 4.43 -31.05
C TYR A 137 -0.33 5.60 -30.28
N GLY A 138 -0.03 6.68 -30.99
CA GLY A 138 0.77 7.80 -30.51
C GLY A 138 0.15 8.65 -29.39
N SER A 139 1.06 9.18 -28.57
CA SER A 139 1.00 10.39 -27.75
C SER A 139 -0.31 10.63 -26.99
N ALA A 140 -0.45 9.99 -25.83
CA ALA A 140 -1.28 10.51 -24.76
C ALA A 140 -0.37 10.89 -23.59
N GLN A 141 0.11 12.14 -23.62
CA GLN A 141 0.83 12.80 -22.53
C GLN A 141 0.01 12.71 -21.24
N THR A 142 0.53 11.99 -20.26
CA THR A 142 0.27 12.28 -18.85
C THR A 142 1.57 12.82 -18.29
N ASP A 143 1.63 14.15 -18.12
CA ASP A 143 2.75 14.83 -17.47
C ASP A 143 2.85 14.35 -16.02
N GLY A 144 3.71 13.34 -15.81
CA GLY A 144 4.20 12.96 -14.49
C GLY A 144 5.12 14.07 -13.94
N PRO A 145 5.35 14.11 -12.61
CA PRO A 145 6.22 15.13 -12.02
C PRO A 145 7.62 15.06 -12.63
N ALA A 146 7.97 16.10 -13.39
CA ALA A 146 9.11 16.19 -14.30
C ALA A 146 10.51 16.14 -13.65
N ALA A 147 10.64 15.76 -12.37
CA ALA A 147 11.84 16.06 -11.58
C ALA A 147 12.72 14.86 -11.20
N TYR A 148 12.31 13.60 -11.40
CA TYR A 148 13.08 12.46 -10.83
C TYR A 148 13.69 11.47 -11.83
N TRP A 149 13.32 11.53 -13.10
CA TRP A 149 13.82 10.62 -14.12
C TRP A 149 14.03 11.38 -15.43
N THR A 150 15.22 11.95 -15.60
CA THR A 150 15.69 12.38 -16.92
C THR A 150 15.97 11.13 -17.75
N ASP A 151 15.73 11.19 -19.07
CA ASP A 151 15.90 10.07 -20.01
C ASP A 151 17.28 9.39 -19.90
N ASP A 152 18.30 10.14 -19.50
CA ASP A 152 19.66 9.65 -19.26
C ASP A 152 19.77 8.56 -18.18
N ARG A 153 18.86 8.52 -17.20
CA ARG A 153 18.87 7.47 -16.14
C ARG A 153 18.18 6.17 -16.55
N LEU A 154 17.39 6.19 -17.63
CA LEU A 154 16.64 5.02 -18.10
C LEU A 154 17.42 4.19 -19.14
N GLN A 155 18.47 4.74 -19.76
CA GLN A 155 19.29 4.00 -20.73
C GLN A 155 20.38 3.09 -20.11
N GLY A 156 20.46 3.02 -18.78
CA GLY A 156 21.51 2.29 -18.06
C GLY A 156 21.13 0.91 -17.49
N TYR A 157 19.91 0.42 -17.70
CA TYR A 157 19.42 -0.88 -17.20
C TYR A 157 18.84 -1.75 -18.31
#